data_AF-A0A091BXH5-F1
#
_entry.id   AF-A0A091BXH5-F1
#
_cell.length_a   1.000
_cell.length_b   1.000
_cell.length_c   1.000
_cell.angle_alpha   90.00
_cell.angle_beta   90.00
_cell.angle_gamma   90.00
#
_symmetry.space_group_name_H-M   'P 1'
#
loop_
_entity.id
_entity.type
_entity.pdbx_description
1 polymer ?
#
loop_
_entity_poly.entity_id
_entity_poly.type
_entity_poly.pdbx_seq_one_letter_code
_entity_poly.pdbx_strand_id
1 'polypeptide(L)'
;MAIDRRFNTMITSSSFEELTHHLRQMIQLLKAKNPDIAVNYAQLGNDLYWFLRNKEEKVRLDWAKAFYSRQESIEKGEDEL
;
A
#
# COMPACT_ATOMS: atom_id res chain seq x y z
N MET A 1 -12.54 2.10 -7.76
CA MET A 1 -12.11 3.51 -7.91
C MET A 1 -10.72 3.60 -8.56
N ALA A 2 -10.24 4.81 -8.91
CA ALA A 2 -8.91 5.01 -9.51
C ALA A 2 -7.75 4.62 -8.57
N ILE A 3 -7.97 4.66 -7.25
CA ILE A 3 -6.98 4.24 -6.24
C ILE A 3 -6.79 2.72 -6.26
N ASP A 4 -7.86 1.93 -6.32
CA ASP A 4 -7.78 0.46 -6.33
C ASP A 4 -7.00 -0.05 -7.55
N ARG A 5 -7.20 0.56 -8.72
CA ARG A 5 -6.42 0.22 -9.92
C ARG A 5 -4.93 0.51 -9.76
N ARG A 6 -4.58 1.65 -9.15
CA ARG A 6 -3.17 2.00 -8.86
C ARG A 6 -2.56 1.07 -7.83
N PHE A 7 -3.33 0.71 -6.80
CA PHE A 7 -2.91 -0.25 -5.78
C PHE A 7 -2.64 -1.63 -6.39
N ASN A 8 -3.57 -2.14 -7.20
CA ASN A 8 -3.40 -3.40 -7.91
C ASN A 8 -2.17 -3.39 -8.81
N THR A 9 -1.97 -2.32 -9.58
CA THR A 9 -0.78 -2.16 -10.44
C THR A 9 0.52 -2.21 -9.62
N MET A 10 0.54 -1.57 -8.45
CA MET A 10 1.69 -1.58 -7.54
C MET A 10 1.95 -3.00 -7.01
N ILE A 11 0.96 -3.67 -6.42
CA ILE A 11 1.20 -4.99 -5.81
C ILE A 11 1.50 -6.07 -6.86
N THR A 12 1.07 -5.93 -8.11
CA THR A 12 1.41 -6.86 -9.20
C THR A 12 2.67 -6.48 -9.98
N SER A 13 3.41 -5.45 -9.55
CA SER A 13 4.67 -5.04 -10.19
C SER A 13 5.66 -6.19 -10.25
N SER A 14 6.34 -6.36 -11.39
CA SER A 14 7.21 -7.51 -11.66
C SER A 14 8.60 -7.36 -11.06
N SER A 15 9.00 -6.12 -10.74
CA SER A 15 10.29 -5.79 -10.17
C SER A 15 10.17 -4.86 -8.97
N PHE A 16 11.23 -4.80 -8.16
CA PHE A 16 11.32 -3.85 -7.05
C PHE A 16 11.36 -2.39 -7.54
N GLU A 17 11.96 -2.13 -8.70
CA GLU A 17 12.01 -0.80 -9.29
C GLU A 17 10.61 -0.31 -9.66
N GLU A 18 9.82 -1.15 -10.35
CA GLU A 18 8.41 -0.85 -10.65
C GLU A 18 7.59 -0.65 -9.37
N LEU A 19 7.73 -1.56 -8.40
CA LEU A 19 7.04 -1.46 -7.12
C LEU A 19 7.31 -0.12 -6.43
N THR A 20 8.60 0.25 -6.29
CA THR A 20 9.00 1.47 -5.59
C THR A 20 8.62 2.74 -6.38
N HIS A 21 8.62 2.68 -7.71
CA HIS A 21 8.12 3.76 -8.56
C HIS A 21 6.64 4.03 -8.29
N HIS A 22 5.79 2.99 -8.33
CA HIS A 22 4.36 3.12 -8.06
C HIS A 22 4.07 3.51 -6.61
N LEU A 23 4.79 2.93 -5.64
CA LEU A 23 4.66 3.24 -4.22
C LEU A 23 4.94 4.72 -3.93
N ARG A 24 6.00 5.29 -4.52
CA ARG A 24 6.32 6.70 -4.38
C ARG A 24 5.17 7.58 -4.85
N GLN A 25 4.62 7.31 -6.03
CA GLN A 25 3.48 8.05 -6.57
C GLN A 25 2.25 7.93 -5.67
N MET A 26 2.01 6.73 -5.11
CA MET A 26 0.90 6.50 -4.19
C MET A 26 1.02 7.31 -2.90
N ILE A 27 2.20 7.33 -2.28
CA ILE A 27 2.47 8.12 -1.07
C ILE A 27 2.33 9.62 -1.35
N GLN A 28 2.79 10.10 -2.51
CA GLN A 28 2.62 11.51 -2.91
C GLN A 28 1.14 11.87 -3.03
N LEU A 29 0.33 11.04 -3.69
CA LEU A 29 -1.11 11.25 -3.80
C LEU A 29 -1.80 11.21 -2.44
N LEU A 30 -1.39 10.29 -1.56
CA LEU A 30 -1.93 10.16 -0.21
C LEU A 30 -1.70 11.43 0.60
N LYS A 31 -0.45 11.92 0.63
CA LYS A 31 -0.08 13.16 1.32
C LYS A 31 -0.73 14.40 0.71
N ALA A 32 -0.92 14.43 -0.61
CA ALA A 32 -1.60 15.54 -1.28
C ALA A 32 -3.08 15.61 -0.90
N LYS A 33 -3.74 14.46 -0.70
CA LYS A 33 -5.14 14.39 -0.27
C LYS A 33 -5.34 14.60 1.22
N ASN A 34 -4.38 14.17 2.03
CA ASN A 34 -4.46 14.24 3.49
C ASN A 34 -3.08 14.63 4.04
N PRO A 35 -2.76 15.93 4.14
CA PRO A 35 -1.43 16.40 4.51
C PRO A 35 -0.92 15.89 5.86
N ASP A 36 -1.83 15.65 6.81
CA ASP A 36 -1.52 15.22 8.17
C ASP A 36 -1.37 13.70 8.30
N ILE A 37 -1.58 12.94 7.22
CA ILE A 37 -1.49 11.49 7.28
C ILE A 37 -0.05 11.03 7.52
N ALA A 38 0.15 10.37 8.66
CA ALA A 38 1.43 9.76 8.99
C ALA A 38 1.59 8.43 8.23
N VAL A 39 2.72 8.28 7.54
CA VAL A 39 3.14 7.00 6.95
C VAL A 39 4.13 6.36 7.91
N ASN A 40 3.87 5.11 8.31
CA ASN A 40 4.82 4.33 9.11
C ASN A 40 6.00 3.87 8.25
N TYR A 41 7.01 4.74 8.10
CA TYR A 41 8.20 4.45 7.29
C TYR A 41 9.08 3.33 7.89
N ALA A 42 9.01 3.09 9.20
CA ALA A 42 9.74 1.98 9.82
C ALA A 42 9.18 0.63 9.34
N GLN A 43 7.85 0.47 9.38
CA GLN A 43 7.20 -0.73 8.84
C GLN A 43 7.42 -0.84 7.33
N LEU A 44 7.29 0.26 6.59
CA LEU A 44 7.50 0.26 5.14
C LEU A 44 8.92 -0.19 4.76
N GLY A 45 9.94 0.29 5.49
CA GLY A 45 11.33 -0.13 5.30
C GLY A 45 11.52 -1.63 5.54
N ASN A 46 10.91 -2.17 6.60
CA ASN A 46 10.92 -3.60 6.88
C ASN A 46 10.24 -4.42 5.77
N ASP A 47 9.08 -3.97 5.29
CA ASP A 47 8.36 -4.64 4.21
C ASP A 47 9.17 -4.66 2.91
N LEU A 48 9.80 -3.54 2.54
CA LEU A 48 10.67 -3.45 1.37
C LEU A 48 11.93 -4.32 1.52
N TYR A 49 12.49 -4.41 2.73
CA TYR A 49 13.58 -5.33 3.02
C TYR A 49 13.15 -6.78 2.76
N TRP A 50 12.01 -7.21 3.29
CA TRP A 50 11.52 -8.57 3.07
C TRP A 50 11.16 -8.84 1.60
N PHE A 51 10.63 -7.84 0.89
CA PHE A 51 10.39 -7.93 -0.54
C PHE A 51 11.68 -8.29 -1.31
N LEU A 52 12.81 -7.66 -0.97
CA LEU A 52 14.12 -7.96 -1.58
C LEU A 52 14.72 -9.30 -1.14
N ARG A 53 14.14 -9.97 -0.14
CA ARG A 53 14.64 -11.23 0.44
C ARG A 53 13.82 -12.45 0.01
N ASN A 54 13.26 -12.41 -1.20
CA ASN A 54 12.41 -13.46 -1.77
C ASN A 54 11.14 -13.74 -0.92
N LYS A 55 10.59 -12.69 -0.28
CA LYS A 55 9.32 -12.72 0.47
C LYS A 55 8.30 -11.74 -0.09
N GLU A 56 8.46 -11.34 -1.35
CA GLU A 56 7.61 -10.41 -2.07
C GLU A 56 6.14 -10.83 -2.07
N GLU A 57 5.84 -12.12 -2.25
CA GLU A 57 4.46 -12.61 -2.25
C GLU A 57 3.79 -12.44 -0.88
N LYS A 58 4.54 -12.71 0.20
CA LYS A 58 4.05 -12.49 1.56
C LYS A 58 3.74 -11.02 1.80
N VAL A 59 4.65 -10.12 1.42
CA VAL A 59 4.46 -8.67 1.56
C VAL A 59 3.24 -8.20 0.75
N ARG A 60 3.10 -8.65 -0.50
CA ARG A 60 1.94 -8.33 -1.36
C ARG A 60 0.62 -8.79 -0.73
N LEU A 61 0.58 -10.00 -0.18
CA LEU A 61 -0.61 -10.54 0.48
C LEU A 61 -0.95 -9.78 1.77
N ASP A 62 0.05 -9.45 2.58
CA ASP A 62 -0.14 -8.69 3.83
C ASP A 62 -0.68 -7.28 3.52
N TRP A 63 -0.15 -6.61 2.48
CA TRP A 63 -0.67 -5.33 2.00
C TRP A 63 -2.07 -5.43 1.40
N ALA A 64 -2.35 -6.44 0.58
CA ALA A 64 -3.67 -6.64 -0.02
C ALA A 64 -4.74 -6.86 1.04
N LYS A 65 -4.46 -7.70 2.04
CA LYS A 65 -5.36 -7.90 3.19
C LYS A 65 -5.63 -6.58 3.91
N ALA A 66 -4.59 -5.83 4.25
CA ALA A 66 -4.75 -4.55 4.94
C ALA A 66 -5.58 -3.54 4.13
N PHE A 67 -5.36 -3.47 2.81
CA PHE A 67 -6.09 -2.57 1.92
C PHE A 67 -7.58 -2.93 1.83
N TYR A 68 -7.89 -4.20 1.54
CA TYR A 68 -9.27 -4.62 1.34
C TYR A 68 -10.08 -4.72 2.63
N SER A 69 -9.47 -5.15 3.75
CA SER A 69 -10.15 -5.15 5.04
C SER A 69 -10.55 -3.75 5.47
N ARG A 70 -9.71 -2.74 5.20
CA ARG A 70 -10.05 -1.35 5.48
C ARG A 70 -11.08 -0.79 4.50
N GLN A 71 -11.03 -1.18 3.24
CA GLN A 71 -12.07 -0.79 2.29
C GLN A 71 -13.44 -1.33 2.72
N GLU A 72 -13.50 -2.58 3.19
CA GLU A 72 -14.71 -3.20 3.70
C GLU A 72 -15.23 -2.49 4.97
N SER A 73 -14.36 -2.11 5.91
CA SER A 73 -14.78 -1.37 7.12
C SER A 73 -15.34 0.01 6.77
N ILE A 74 -14.73 0.72 5.80
CA ILE A 74 -15.24 1.99 5.28
C ILE A 74 -16.60 1.81 4.60
N GLU A 75 -16.77 0.78 3.77
CA GLU A 75 -18.04 0.49 3.09
C GLU A 75 -19.17 0.15 4.08
N LYS A 76 -18.82 -0.45 5.22
CA LYS A 76 -19.75 -0.76 6.32
C LYS A 76 -19.99 0.39 7.29
N GLY A 77 -19.28 1.51 7.17
CA GLY A 77 -19.40 2.66 8.08
C GLY A 77 -18.79 2.43 9.46
N GLU A 78 -17.86 1.48 9.61
CA GLU A 78 -17.26 1.09 10.90
C GLU A 78 -16.07 1.97 11.32
N ASP A 79 -15.54 2.80 10.40
CA ASP A 79 -14.35 3.66 10.59
C ASP A 79 -14.68 5.07 11.16
N GLU A 80 -15.91 5.36 11.59
CA GLU A 80 -16.34 6.68 12.16
C GLU A 80 -16.19 6.83 13.70
N LEU A 81 -15.33 6.04 14.36
CA LEU A 81 -15.05 6.15 15.81
C LEU A 81 -13.61 6.61 16.11
#